data_AF-A0A1G5D9G9-F1
#
_entry.id   AF-A0A1G5D9G9-F1
#
_cell.length_a   1.000
_cell.length_b   1.000
_cell.length_c   1.000
_cell.angle_alpha   90.00
_cell.angle_beta   90.00
_cell.angle_gamma   90.00
#
_symmetry.space_group_name_H-M   'P 1'
#
loop_
_entity.id
_entity.type
_entity.pdbx_description
1 polymer ?
#
loop_
_entity_poly.entity_id
_entity_poly.type
_entity_poly.pdbx_seq_one_letter_code
_entity_poly.pdbx_strand_id
1 'polypeptide(L)'
;MDFARTADELEALVEANPNRFPTEFIEEGTFADALMKKHTYKELATMVQMPANPGQMEEWNLTEDQWTEQVTLAWLAFKHEHSL
;
A
#
# COMPACT_ATOMS: atom_id res chain seq x y z
N MET A 1 -7.14 5.47 -15.30
CA MET A 1 -7.27 5.58 -13.84
C MET A 1 -5.85 5.67 -13.35
N ASP A 2 -5.51 6.73 -12.61
CA ASP A 2 -4.13 6.92 -12.14
C ASP A 2 -3.96 6.12 -10.84
N PHE A 3 -2.95 5.25 -10.81
CA PHE A 3 -2.60 4.43 -9.65
C PHE A 3 -1.30 4.91 -9.04
N ALA A 4 -1.22 4.89 -7.72
CA ALA A 4 -0.02 5.26 -6.99
C ALA A 4 1.04 4.16 -7.10
N ARG A 5 2.27 4.55 -7.45
CA ARG A 5 3.44 3.67 -7.44
C ARG A 5 4.35 3.93 -6.25
N THR A 6 4.20 5.08 -5.60
CA THR A 6 4.93 5.45 -4.39
C THR A 6 4.01 6.09 -3.35
N ALA A 7 4.46 6.12 -2.10
CA ALA A 7 3.80 6.82 -1.00
C ALA A 7 3.47 8.28 -1.35
N ASP A 8 4.44 9.03 -1.89
CA ASP A 8 4.26 10.43 -2.28
C ASP A 8 3.19 10.61 -3.38
N GLU A 9 3.17 9.69 -4.35
CA GLU A 9 2.14 9.69 -5.40
C GLU A 9 0.74 9.39 -4.82
N LEU A 10 0.65 8.49 -3.85
CA LEU A 10 -0.61 8.19 -3.16
C LEU A 10 -1.12 9.40 -2.40
N GLU A 11 -0.27 10.07 -1.62
CA GLU A 11 -0.65 11.28 -0.90
C GLU A 11 -1.12 12.38 -1.86
N ALA A 12 -0.39 12.61 -2.95
CA ALA A 12 -0.78 13.59 -3.97
C ALA A 12 -2.13 13.26 -4.62
N LEU A 13 -2.42 11.99 -4.90
CA LEU A 13 -3.69 11.54 -5.46
C LEU A 13 -4.85 11.71 -4.49
N VAL A 14 -4.64 11.40 -3.20
CA VAL A 14 -5.63 11.59 -2.13
C VAL A 14 -5.94 13.07 -1.93
N GLU A 15 -4.92 13.94 -1.89
CA GLU A 15 -5.10 15.39 -1.78
C GLU A 15 -5.83 15.99 -2.99
N ALA A 16 -5.49 15.53 -4.20
CA ALA A 16 -6.14 15.98 -5.43
C ALA A 16 -7.60 15.49 -5.56
N ASN A 17 -7.98 14.43 -4.83
CA ASN A 17 -9.28 13.77 -4.96
C ASN A 17 -9.94 13.50 -3.59
N PRO A 18 -10.31 14.54 -2.82
CA PRO A 18 -10.79 14.40 -1.44
C PRO A 18 -12.13 13.64 -1.29
N ASN A 19 -12.86 13.43 -2.38
CA ASN A 19 -14.15 12.71 -2.38
C ASN A 19 -14.03 11.23 -2.79
N ARG A 20 -12.81 10.72 -2.97
CA ARG A 20 -12.55 9.33 -3.39
C ARG A 20 -11.86 8.57 -2.28
N PHE A 21 -12.06 7.25 -2.25
CA PHE A 21 -11.38 6.43 -1.26
C PHE A 21 -9.90 6.27 -1.66
N PRO A 22 -8.94 6.46 -0.73
CA PRO A 22 -7.52 6.25 -0.98
C PRO A 22 -7.19 4.87 -1.60
N THR A 23 -8.00 3.86 -1.25
CA THR A 23 -7.85 2.49 -1.73
C THR A 23 -8.15 2.34 -3.22
N GLU A 24 -8.90 3.25 -3.83
CA GLU A 24 -9.14 3.30 -5.28
C GLU A 24 -7.88 3.67 -6.09
N PHE A 25 -6.84 4.20 -5.45
CA PHE A 25 -5.57 4.53 -6.10
C PHE A 25 -4.55 3.39 -6.04
N ILE A 26 -4.92 2.24 -5.46
CA ILE A 26 -4.11 1.04 -5.46
C ILE A 26 -4.51 0.16 -6.65
N GLU A 27 -3.54 -0.19 -7.48
CA GLU A 27 -3.78 -1.02 -8.67
C GLU A 27 -4.14 -2.47 -8.27
N GLU A 28 -5.25 -2.98 -8.81
CA GLU A 28 -5.69 -4.35 -8.57
C GLU A 28 -4.65 -5.37 -9.06
N GLY A 29 -4.43 -6.43 -8.26
CA GLY A 29 -3.47 -7.47 -8.58
C GLY A 29 -2.01 -7.12 -8.24
N THR A 30 -1.76 -5.95 -7.64
CA THR A 30 -0.47 -5.64 -7.01
C THR A 30 -0.34 -6.29 -5.64
N PHE A 31 0.88 -6.31 -5.10
CA PHE A 31 1.11 -6.80 -3.75
C PHE A 31 0.40 -5.92 -2.70
N ALA A 32 0.36 -4.60 -2.89
CA ALA A 32 -0.39 -3.69 -2.03
C ALA A 32 -1.88 -4.04 -1.96
N ASP A 33 -2.53 -4.31 -3.11
CA ASP A 33 -3.93 -4.76 -3.17
C ASP A 33 -4.12 -6.09 -2.41
N ALA A 34 -3.23 -7.06 -2.65
CA ALA A 34 -3.29 -8.35 -1.97
C ALA A 34 -3.11 -8.23 -0.45
N LEU A 35 -2.21 -7.35 0.00
CA LEU A 35 -2.00 -7.06 1.41
C LEU A 35 -3.24 -6.44 2.04
N MET A 36 -3.88 -5.50 1.35
CA MET A 36 -5.07 -4.83 1.89
C MET A 36 -6.27 -5.76 2.05
N LYS A 37 -6.37 -6.79 1.20
CA LYS A 37 -7.40 -7.82 1.29
C LYS A 37 -7.14 -8.83 2.42
N LYS A 38 -5.88 -9.01 2.82
CA LYS A 38 -5.45 -10.07 3.76
C LYS A 38 -5.15 -9.56 5.17
N HIS A 39 -4.83 -8.29 5.32
CA HIS A 39 -4.34 -7.72 6.57
C HIS A 39 -5.16 -6.52 7.02
N THR A 40 -5.25 -6.35 8.33
CA THR A 40 -5.82 -5.19 8.98
C THR A 40 -4.84 -4.03 9.00
N TYR A 41 -5.34 -2.80 9.22
CA TYR A 41 -4.50 -1.61 9.40
C TYR A 41 -3.38 -1.81 10.44
N LYS A 42 -3.67 -2.47 11.58
CA LYS A 42 -2.67 -2.69 12.65
C LYS A 42 -1.57 -3.66 12.23
N GLU A 43 -1.91 -4.68 11.46
CA GLU A 43 -0.94 -5.64 10.92
C GLU A 43 -0.05 -4.96 9.89
N LEU A 44 -0.63 -4.17 8.97
CA LEU A 44 0.14 -3.40 7.99
C LEU A 44 1.07 -2.38 8.67
N ALA A 45 0.59 -1.67 9.69
CA ALA A 45 1.41 -0.75 10.48
C ALA A 45 2.61 -1.43 11.15
N THR A 46 2.47 -2.71 11.50
CA THR A 46 3.56 -3.54 12.03
C THR A 46 4.50 -3.99 10.91
N MET A 47 3.95 -4.42 9.77
CA MET A 47 4.75 -4.87 8.62
C MET A 47 5.66 -3.78 8.06
N VAL A 48 5.22 -2.52 8.03
CA VAL A 48 6.04 -1.36 7.62
C VAL A 48 7.31 -1.21 8.50
N GLN A 49 7.29 -1.72 9.74
CA GLN A 49 8.41 -1.65 10.68
C GLN A 49 9.30 -2.89 10.66
N MET A 50 8.94 -3.91 9.87
CA MET A 50 9.65 -5.17 9.78
C MET A 50 10.55 -5.21 8.54
N PRO A 51 11.66 -5.98 8.58
CA PRO A 51 12.44 -6.23 7.38
C PRO A 51 11.61 -6.97 6.32
N ALA A 52 11.93 -6.73 5.05
CA ALA A 52 11.19 -7.34 3.95
C ALA A 52 11.16 -8.86 4.03
N ASN A 53 9.97 -9.42 3.82
CA ASN A 53 9.77 -10.87 3.92
C ASN A 53 10.32 -11.56 2.66
N PRO A 54 11.36 -12.42 2.77
CA PRO A 54 11.96 -13.05 1.61
C PRO A 54 11.02 -13.95 0.81
N GLY A 55 10.09 -14.64 1.49
CA GLY A 55 9.13 -15.52 0.82
C GLY A 55 8.11 -14.74 -0.01
N GLN A 56 7.64 -13.61 0.50
CA GLN A 56 6.74 -12.73 -0.26
C GLN A 56 7.46 -12.03 -1.41
N MET A 57 8.72 -11.62 -1.21
CA MET A 57 9.54 -11.06 -2.29
C MET A 57 9.73 -12.06 -3.44
N GLU A 58 9.99 -13.33 -3.13
CA GLU A 58 10.10 -14.38 -4.14
C GLU A 58 8.76 -14.67 -4.82
N GLU A 59 7.67 -14.81 -4.05
CA GLU A 59 6.32 -15.09 -4.57
C GLU A 59 5.84 -14.01 -5.54
N TRP A 60 6.11 -12.74 -5.23
CA TRP A 60 5.66 -11.58 -5.98
C TRP A 60 6.71 -11.02 -6.95
N ASN A 61 7.90 -11.64 -7.01
CA ASN A 61 9.04 -11.19 -7.80
C ASN A 61 9.39 -9.70 -7.57
N LEU A 62 9.57 -9.34 -6.29
CA LEU A 62 9.87 -7.98 -5.83
C LEU A 62 11.29 -7.90 -5.27
N THR A 63 11.91 -6.73 -5.43
CA THR A 63 13.06 -6.36 -4.61
C THR A 63 12.62 -5.95 -3.20
N GLU A 64 13.58 -5.83 -2.27
CA GLU A 64 13.33 -5.34 -0.90
C GLU A 64 12.70 -3.93 -0.90
N ASP A 65 13.21 -3.04 -1.74
CA ASP A 65 12.66 -1.68 -1.89
C ASP A 65 11.21 -1.73 -2.42
N GLN A 66 10.95 -2.54 -3.45
CA GLN A 66 9.60 -2.67 -4.01
C GLN A 66 8.62 -3.28 -3.02
N TRP A 67 9.05 -4.29 -2.25
CA TRP A 67 8.22 -4.88 -1.20
C TRP A 67 7.88 -3.84 -0.13
N THR A 68 8.88 -3.08 0.32
CA THR A 68 8.71 -2.02 1.33
C THR A 68 7.77 -0.94 0.84
N GLU A 69 7.89 -0.52 -0.42
CA GLU A 69 7.01 0.46 -1.05
C GLU A 69 5.56 -0.04 -1.11
N GLN A 70 5.35 -1.30 -1.53
CA GLN A 70 4.02 -1.90 -1.62
C GLN A 70 3.34 -2.06 -0.26
N VAL A 71 4.09 -2.45 0.78
CA VAL A 71 3.58 -2.50 2.16
C VAL A 71 3.24 -1.11 2.67
N THR A 72 4.06 -0.11 2.34
CA THR A 72 3.84 1.29 2.73
C THR A 72 2.60 1.87 2.05
N LEU A 73 2.42 1.63 0.75
CA LEU A 73 1.23 2.00 -0.01
C LEU A 73 -0.05 1.42 0.60
N ALA A 74 -0.05 0.11 0.87
CA ALA A 74 -1.19 -0.58 1.50
C ALA A 74 -1.53 0.04 2.86
N TRP A 75 -0.52 0.30 3.69
CA TRP A 75 -0.71 0.91 5.00
C TRP A 75 -1.23 2.36 4.91
N LEU A 76 -0.66 3.19 4.03
CA LEU A 76 -1.05 4.58 3.85
C LEU A 76 -2.50 4.70 3.34
N ALA A 77 -2.90 3.87 2.38
CA ALA A 77 -4.26 3.86 1.87
C ALA A 77 -5.27 3.64 3.02
N PHE A 78 -5.03 2.66 3.89
CA PHE A 78 -5.84 2.44 5.09
C PHE A 78 -5.77 3.58 6.12
N LYS A 79 -4.56 4.13 6.35
CA LYS A 79 -4.35 5.24 7.28
C LYS A 79 -5.24 6.44 6.91
N HIS A 80 -5.30 6.77 5.63
CA HIS A 80 -6.14 7.86 5.15
C HIS A 80 -7.63 7.53 5.26
N GLU A 81 -8.07 6.31 4.99
CA GLU A 81 -9.46 5.90 5.18
C GLU A 81 -9.92 5.98 6.65
N HIS A 82 -9.05 5.67 7.61
CA HIS A 82 -9.38 5.72 9.04
C HIS A 82 -9.17 7.09 9.69
N SER A 83 -8.62 8.06 8.94
CA SER A 83 -8.42 9.45 9.39
C SER A 83 -9.55 10.39 8.93
N LEU A 84 -10.45 9.92 8.06
CA LEU A 84 -11.66 10.59 7.58
C LEU A 84 -12.87 10.27 8.46
#